data_AF-A0A7C1W2J6-F1
#
_entry.id   AF-A0A7C1W2J6-F1
#
_cell.length_a   1.000
_cell.length_b   1.000
_cell.length_c   1.000
_cell.angle_alpha   90.00
_cell.angle_beta   90.00
_cell.angle_gamma   90.00
#
_symmetry.space_group_name_H-M   'P 1'
#
loop_
_entity.id
_entity.type
_entity.pdbx_description
1 polymer ?
#
loop_
_entity_poly.entity_id
_entity_poly.type
_entity_poly.pdbx_seq_one_letter_code
_entity_poly.pdbx_strand_id
1 'polypeptide(L)'
;MNKWILILIFIIPPIFVLSFPYHIGEESFRPNTPKMWTGGTIPDEKGYFGWAQIYYETGKIYLPLEEIGPPKIQHIDFIIGDTPSKCIFMKIKVEKHDTQWETKTRDIYITVYNGKDEGLANETIRIEREHRILWNGTTDENGLFILHDVPPGFYHIAIDTPIKPLQMFFSTDYRGLNYPIEVSAKLYHFSSNVKVLIHVDHAINKNLSDVKIYLNKPEGKPIGFTDDYGNYILTLPINNGFTHVVAVKETLGLIPPVGSGIVEVNDRYAFANHWPPGYCYLIIPLWITKTIYYLPILLNFIAVASVYLLARKLYTERIALISSIITSFSSLGILILYSRGMADYASMSFA
;
A
#
# COMPACT_ATOMS: atom_id res chain seq x y z
N MET A 1 16.17 49.24 24.49
CA MET A 1 16.52 47.88 24.97
C MET A 1 17.59 47.30 24.06
N ASN A 2 18.60 46.63 24.63
CA ASN A 2 19.83 46.31 23.92
C ASN A 2 19.60 45.19 22.90
N LYS A 3 19.86 45.43 21.61
CA LYS A 3 19.76 44.40 20.53
C LYS A 3 20.48 43.09 20.90
N TRP A 4 21.51 43.20 21.74
CA TRP A 4 22.29 42.11 22.32
C TRP A 4 21.48 41.10 23.15
N ILE A 5 20.39 41.51 23.83
CA ILE A 5 19.57 40.58 24.63
C ILE A 5 18.74 39.68 23.72
N LEU A 6 18.15 40.25 22.66
CA LEU A 6 17.47 39.46 21.63
C LEU A 6 18.45 38.50 20.95
N ILE A 7 19.64 38.98 20.60
CA ILE A 7 20.71 38.16 20.01
C ILE A 7 21.10 36.99 20.94
N LEU A 8 21.23 37.22 22.24
CA LEU A 8 21.55 36.15 23.22
C LEU A 8 20.42 35.11 23.32
N ILE A 9 19.16 35.54 23.31
CA ILE A 9 17.99 34.65 23.29
C ILE A 9 17.92 33.86 21.97
N PHE A 10 18.38 34.42 20.85
CA PHE A 10 18.36 33.75 19.55
C PHE A 10 19.60 32.92 19.22
N ILE A 11 20.74 33.13 19.87
CA ILE A 11 22.01 32.43 19.53
C ILE A 11 22.35 31.29 20.49
N ILE A 12 22.10 31.45 21.79
CA ILE A 12 22.45 30.43 22.79
C ILE A 12 21.64 29.13 22.60
N PRO A 13 20.32 29.20 22.36
CA PRO A 13 19.53 27.99 22.17
C PRO A 13 19.90 27.16 20.93
N PRO A 14 20.14 27.75 19.74
CA PRO A 14 20.64 27.02 18.59
C PRO A 14 21.91 26.22 18.87
N ILE A 15 22.91 26.85 19.50
CA ILE A 15 24.20 26.20 19.78
C ILE A 15 24.00 24.99 20.70
N PHE A 16 23.07 25.09 21.65
CA PHE A 16 22.73 23.99 22.56
C PHE A 16 21.96 22.86 21.86
N VAL A 17 20.97 23.16 21.02
CA VAL A 17 20.21 22.15 20.25
C VAL A 17 21.13 21.40 19.27
N LEU A 18 22.07 22.09 18.64
CA LEU A 18 23.06 21.51 17.73
C LEU A 18 24.06 20.56 18.42
N SER A 19 24.15 20.60 19.76
CA SER A 19 25.07 19.74 20.51
C SER A 19 24.57 18.30 20.69
N PHE A 20 23.30 18.02 20.36
CA PHE A 20 22.74 16.68 20.44
C PHE A 20 22.95 15.92 19.11
N PRO A 21 23.50 14.69 19.14
CA PRO A 21 23.70 13.90 17.94
C PRO A 21 22.36 13.42 17.38
N TYR A 22 21.99 13.92 16.19
CA TYR A 22 20.97 13.30 15.36
C TYR A 22 21.60 12.13 14.60
N HIS A 23 21.16 10.90 14.88
CA HIS A 23 21.47 9.79 14.00
C HIS A 23 20.62 9.94 12.72
N ILE A 24 21.24 10.50 11.68
CA ILE A 24 20.65 10.61 10.34
C ILE A 24 21.16 9.43 9.52
N GLY A 25 20.27 8.50 9.16
CA GLY A 25 20.59 7.36 8.33
C GLY A 25 19.41 6.99 7.43
N GLU A 26 19.72 6.58 6.21
CA GLU A 26 18.82 5.80 5.36
C GLU A 26 19.08 4.32 5.69
N GLU A 27 18.10 3.58 6.22
CA GLU A 27 18.22 2.12 6.30
C GLU A 27 17.67 1.50 5.02
N SER A 28 18.51 0.79 4.28
CA SER A 28 18.02 -0.21 3.34
C SER A 28 17.87 -1.53 4.10
N PHE A 29 16.64 -1.91 4.41
CA PHE A 29 16.37 -3.17 5.13
C PHE A 29 16.85 -4.40 4.36
N ARG A 30 17.02 -4.30 3.04
CA ARG A 30 17.61 -5.31 2.14
C ARG A 30 18.32 -4.65 0.95
N PRO A 31 19.31 -5.30 0.33
CA PRO A 31 19.73 -4.92 -1.02
C PRO A 31 18.51 -5.03 -1.95
N ASN A 32 18.21 -3.96 -2.70
CA ASN A 32 17.08 -3.81 -3.63
C ASN A 32 15.70 -3.50 -3.02
N THR A 33 15.57 -3.22 -1.72
CA THR A 33 14.37 -2.52 -1.22
C THR A 33 14.49 -1.02 -1.44
N PRO A 34 13.39 -0.32 -1.78
CA PRO A 34 13.42 1.14 -1.82
C PRO A 34 13.95 1.68 -0.50
N LYS A 35 14.84 2.67 -0.59
CA LYS A 35 15.42 3.30 0.58
C LYS A 35 14.31 4.04 1.31
N MET A 36 13.92 3.53 2.46
CA MET A 36 13.03 4.24 3.36
C MET A 36 13.88 5.10 4.28
N TRP A 37 13.58 6.39 4.35
CA TRP A 37 14.19 7.23 5.36
C TRP A 37 13.71 6.76 6.74
N THR A 38 14.64 6.26 7.56
CA THR A 38 14.37 5.81 8.94
C THR A 38 14.91 6.76 9.97
N GLY A 39 15.39 7.94 9.54
CA GLY A 39 15.79 8.97 10.46
C GLY A 39 14.67 9.23 11.48
N GLY A 40 15.11 9.66 12.64
CA GLY A 40 14.22 9.70 13.78
C GLY A 40 14.25 8.43 14.61
N THR A 41 14.24 8.67 15.91
CA THR A 41 14.40 7.64 16.93
C THR A 41 13.06 7.08 17.38
N ILE A 42 11.94 7.67 16.93
CA ILE A 42 10.58 7.29 17.30
C ILE A 42 9.64 7.14 16.08
N PRO A 43 8.50 6.43 16.26
CA PRO A 43 7.52 6.17 15.21
C PRO A 43 7.05 7.39 14.39
N ASP A 44 6.80 8.52 15.03
CA ASP A 44 6.17 9.68 14.36
C ASP A 44 7.11 10.36 13.37
N GLU A 45 8.39 10.51 13.74
CA GLU A 45 9.43 11.02 12.84
C GLU A 45 9.55 10.14 11.59
N LYS A 46 9.53 8.81 11.76
CA LYS A 46 9.56 7.87 10.63
C LYS A 46 8.35 8.06 9.71
N GLY A 47 7.20 8.44 10.26
CA GLY A 47 6.01 8.77 9.50
C GLY A 47 6.15 10.04 8.66
N TYR A 48 6.45 11.18 9.31
CA TYR A 48 6.51 12.47 8.62
C TYR A 48 7.53 12.52 7.50
N PHE A 49 8.71 11.96 7.74
CA PHE A 49 9.77 11.98 6.74
C PHE A 49 9.53 10.96 5.64
N GLY A 50 8.97 9.78 5.96
CA GLY A 50 8.52 8.84 4.93
C GLY A 50 7.51 9.49 3.99
N TRP A 51 6.53 10.23 4.54
CA TRP A 51 5.56 10.98 3.74
C TRP A 51 6.18 12.18 3.01
N ALA A 52 7.12 12.91 3.61
CA ALA A 52 7.86 13.98 2.94
C ALA A 52 8.64 13.47 1.72
N GLN A 53 9.27 12.30 1.84
CA GLN A 53 9.95 11.63 0.72
C GLN A 53 8.96 11.26 -0.38
N ILE A 54 7.82 10.63 -0.04
CA ILE A 54 6.77 10.30 -1.01
C ILE A 54 6.27 11.55 -1.74
N TYR A 55 5.99 12.63 -1.00
CA TYR A 55 5.54 13.91 -1.58
C TYR A 55 6.58 14.49 -2.53
N TYR A 56 7.85 14.43 -2.15
CA TYR A 56 8.96 14.96 -2.96
C TYR A 56 9.21 14.13 -4.22
N GLU A 57 9.26 12.81 -4.10
CA GLU A 57 9.62 11.90 -5.20
C GLU A 57 8.47 11.68 -6.18
N THR A 58 7.22 11.68 -5.69
CA THR A 58 6.05 11.27 -6.48
C THR A 58 4.98 12.34 -6.62
N GLY A 59 4.98 13.37 -5.77
CA GLY A 59 3.91 14.37 -5.69
C GLY A 59 2.59 13.83 -5.09
N LYS A 60 2.53 12.56 -4.67
CA LYS A 60 1.29 11.91 -4.22
C LYS A 60 1.02 12.19 -2.74
N ILE A 61 -0.18 12.70 -2.43
CA ILE A 61 -0.62 12.92 -1.04
C ILE A 61 -1.24 11.68 -0.38
N TYR A 62 -1.47 10.62 -1.15
CA TYR A 62 -1.93 9.30 -0.71
C TYR A 62 -1.37 8.22 -1.65
N LEU A 63 -1.33 6.97 -1.18
CA LEU A 63 -0.88 5.80 -1.93
C LEU A 63 -2.03 4.81 -2.10
N PRO A 64 -2.54 4.58 -3.33
CA PRO A 64 -3.52 3.53 -3.58
C PRO A 64 -2.98 2.17 -3.11
N LEU A 65 -3.86 1.34 -2.54
CA LEU A 65 -3.48 0.02 -2.00
C LEU A 65 -2.85 -0.90 -3.06
N GLU A 66 -3.31 -0.81 -4.31
CA GLU A 66 -2.80 -1.59 -5.41
C GLU A 66 -1.37 -1.19 -5.85
N GLU A 67 -0.87 -0.03 -5.39
CA GLU A 67 0.47 0.49 -5.72
C GLU A 67 1.52 0.26 -4.64
N ILE A 68 1.13 -0.24 -3.45
CA ILE A 68 2.06 -0.45 -2.34
C ILE A 68 2.76 -1.81 -2.44
N GLY A 69 3.98 -1.90 -1.92
CA GLY A 69 4.75 -3.14 -1.89
C GLY A 69 5.22 -3.60 -3.28
N PRO A 70 5.65 -4.86 -3.44
CA PRO A 70 6.16 -5.38 -4.70
C PRO A 70 5.08 -5.46 -5.79
N PRO A 71 5.46 -5.63 -7.07
CA PRO A 71 4.52 -5.92 -8.15
C PRO A 71 3.60 -7.07 -7.79
N LYS A 72 2.32 -6.92 -8.11
CA LYS A 72 1.30 -7.96 -7.87
C LYS A 72 1.23 -8.84 -9.10
N ILE A 73 1.43 -10.13 -8.90
CA ILE A 73 1.43 -11.11 -9.98
C ILE A 73 0.40 -12.18 -9.62
N GLN A 74 -0.50 -12.46 -10.55
CA GLN A 74 -1.47 -13.52 -10.40
C GLN A 74 -1.58 -14.31 -11.70
N HIS A 75 -1.69 -15.62 -11.55
CA HIS A 75 -1.81 -16.58 -12.64
C HIS A 75 -3.23 -17.11 -12.70
N ILE A 76 -3.71 -17.36 -13.92
CA ILE A 76 -4.97 -18.06 -14.17
C ILE A 76 -4.83 -19.00 -15.37
N ASP A 77 -5.25 -20.23 -15.15
CA ASP A 77 -5.36 -21.25 -16.18
C ASP A 77 -6.82 -21.50 -16.56
N PHE A 78 -7.06 -21.76 -17.85
CA PHE A 78 -8.35 -22.22 -18.36
C PHE A 78 -8.18 -23.03 -19.65
N ILE A 79 -9.23 -23.76 -20.03
CA ILE A 79 -9.26 -24.55 -21.27
C ILE A 79 -10.30 -23.99 -22.23
N ILE A 80 -9.91 -23.83 -23.49
CA ILE A 80 -10.81 -23.50 -24.61
C ILE A 80 -11.01 -24.75 -25.47
N GLY A 81 -12.22 -25.29 -25.41
CA GLY A 81 -12.65 -26.43 -26.22
C GLY A 81 -13.19 -26.03 -27.60
N ASP A 82 -13.76 -27.01 -28.29
CA ASP A 82 -14.43 -26.84 -29.59
C ASP A 82 -15.86 -26.27 -29.48
N THR A 83 -16.41 -26.23 -28.27
CA THR A 83 -17.75 -25.74 -27.94
C THR A 83 -17.74 -25.03 -26.59
N PRO A 84 -18.69 -24.13 -26.30
CA PRO A 84 -18.79 -23.46 -24.99
C PRO A 84 -18.84 -24.44 -23.81
N SER A 85 -19.58 -25.54 -23.92
CA SER A 85 -19.70 -26.56 -22.87
C SER A 85 -18.42 -27.37 -22.63
N LYS A 86 -17.46 -27.35 -23.56
CA LYS A 86 -16.13 -27.98 -23.40
C LYS A 86 -15.03 -26.99 -22.99
N CYS A 87 -15.38 -25.72 -22.79
CA CYS A 87 -14.48 -24.79 -22.14
C CYS A 87 -14.52 -25.03 -20.63
N ILE A 88 -13.40 -24.82 -19.93
CA ILE A 88 -13.32 -25.01 -18.48
C ILE A 88 -12.63 -23.79 -17.88
N PHE A 89 -13.31 -23.16 -16.93
CA PHE A 89 -12.83 -22.02 -16.16
C PHE A 89 -12.91 -22.33 -14.67
N MET A 90 -12.12 -21.59 -13.89
CA MET A 90 -12.24 -21.59 -12.44
C MET A 90 -12.33 -20.17 -11.89
N LYS A 91 -12.99 -20.03 -10.75
CA LYS A 91 -13.04 -18.81 -9.97
C LYS A 91 -12.84 -19.14 -8.51
N ILE A 92 -11.97 -18.38 -7.84
CA ILE A 92 -11.80 -18.44 -6.39
C ILE A 92 -12.38 -17.16 -5.80
N LYS A 93 -13.17 -17.31 -4.74
CA LYS A 93 -13.60 -16.21 -3.90
C LYS A 93 -13.17 -16.51 -2.47
N VAL A 94 -12.37 -15.60 -1.90
CA VAL A 94 -12.04 -15.60 -0.48
C VAL A 94 -13.10 -14.81 0.26
N GLU A 95 -13.60 -15.34 1.37
CA GLU A 95 -14.56 -14.65 2.22
C GLU A 95 -14.02 -13.31 2.71
N LYS A 96 -14.85 -12.26 2.61
CA LYS A 96 -14.53 -10.93 3.12
C LYS A 96 -15.30 -10.73 4.42
N HIS A 97 -14.60 -10.27 5.47
CA HIS A 97 -15.22 -9.82 6.71
C HIS A 97 -15.22 -8.28 6.74
N ASP A 98 -16.02 -7.68 7.64
CA ASP A 98 -16.11 -6.23 7.83
C ASP A 98 -14.72 -5.57 8.03
N THR A 99 -13.81 -6.30 8.67
CA THR A 99 -12.40 -5.95 8.83
C THR A 99 -11.54 -6.82 7.89
N GLN A 100 -11.44 -6.42 6.63
CA GLN A 100 -10.59 -7.10 5.62
C GLN A 100 -9.08 -7.11 5.98
N TRP A 101 -8.70 -6.38 7.03
CA TRP A 101 -7.35 -6.21 7.56
C TRP A 101 -6.94 -7.28 8.58
N GLU A 102 -7.89 -8.03 9.14
CA GLU A 102 -7.59 -8.98 10.20
C GLU A 102 -7.08 -10.32 9.67
N THR A 103 -5.96 -10.77 10.26
CA THR A 103 -5.39 -12.10 10.06
C THR A 103 -6.21 -13.15 10.81
N LYS A 104 -7.30 -13.62 10.17
CA LYS A 104 -8.22 -14.64 10.70
C LYS A 104 -8.39 -15.78 9.69
N THR A 105 -8.97 -16.89 10.14
CA THR A 105 -9.43 -17.94 9.23
C THR A 105 -10.49 -17.38 8.27
N ARG A 106 -10.56 -17.94 7.06
CA ARG A 106 -11.48 -17.48 6.02
C ARG A 106 -12.13 -18.67 5.33
N ASP A 107 -13.39 -18.53 4.94
CA ASP A 107 -14.00 -19.48 4.01
C ASP A 107 -13.54 -19.22 2.57
N ILE A 108 -13.34 -20.29 1.81
CA ILE A 108 -12.88 -20.25 0.42
C ILE A 108 -13.90 -20.96 -0.46
N TYR A 109 -14.35 -20.27 -1.50
CA TYR A 109 -15.32 -20.75 -2.46
C TYR A 109 -14.62 -20.92 -3.80
N ILE A 110 -14.54 -22.16 -4.27
CA ILE A 110 -13.92 -22.51 -5.56
C ILE A 110 -15.02 -23.00 -6.47
N THR A 111 -15.22 -22.29 -7.59
CA THR A 111 -16.22 -22.66 -8.59
C THR A 111 -15.53 -23.06 -9.88
N VAL A 112 -15.86 -24.25 -10.38
CA VAL A 112 -15.43 -24.77 -11.68
C VAL A 112 -16.64 -24.79 -12.59
N TYR A 113 -16.51 -24.18 -13.77
CA TYR A 113 -17.65 -23.94 -14.66
C TYR A 113 -17.22 -23.94 -16.12
N ASN A 114 -18.20 -24.16 -17.00
CA ASN A 114 -17.97 -24.15 -18.44
C ASN A 114 -18.24 -22.78 -19.08
N GLY A 115 -18.08 -22.67 -20.40
CA GLY A 115 -18.30 -21.42 -21.13
C GLY A 115 -19.76 -20.94 -21.20
N LYS A 116 -20.72 -21.70 -20.67
CA LYS A 116 -22.13 -21.28 -20.52
C LYS A 116 -22.47 -20.85 -19.09
N ASP A 117 -21.45 -20.69 -18.24
CA ASP A 117 -21.61 -20.44 -16.80
C ASP A 117 -22.33 -21.58 -16.04
N GLU A 118 -22.33 -22.80 -16.59
CA GLU A 118 -22.84 -23.99 -15.93
C GLU A 118 -21.73 -24.62 -15.08
N GLY A 119 -22.03 -24.98 -13.84
CA GLY A 119 -21.11 -25.65 -12.92
C GLY A 119 -20.69 -27.04 -13.39
N LEU A 120 -19.42 -27.41 -13.14
CA LEU A 120 -18.87 -28.73 -13.47
C LEU A 120 -18.70 -29.56 -12.21
N ALA A 121 -19.54 -30.59 -12.07
CA ALA A 121 -19.58 -31.48 -10.92
C ALA A 121 -18.52 -32.60 -10.99
N ASN A 122 -18.11 -33.11 -9.82
CA ASN A 122 -17.12 -34.18 -9.67
C ASN A 122 -15.71 -33.86 -10.19
N GLU A 123 -15.36 -32.58 -10.32
CA GLU A 123 -14.00 -32.14 -10.67
C GLU A 123 -13.10 -32.25 -9.44
N THR A 124 -11.96 -32.93 -9.56
CA THR A 124 -11.03 -33.15 -8.45
C THR A 124 -10.21 -31.90 -8.18
N ILE A 125 -10.29 -31.37 -6.97
CA ILE A 125 -9.58 -30.18 -6.50
C ILE A 125 -8.55 -30.61 -5.46
N ARG A 126 -7.29 -30.21 -5.68
CA ARG A 126 -6.17 -30.38 -4.75
C ARG A 126 -5.65 -29.02 -4.34
N ILE A 127 -5.43 -28.84 -3.04
CA ILE A 127 -4.98 -27.57 -2.46
C ILE A 127 -3.70 -27.83 -1.69
N GLU A 128 -2.66 -27.10 -2.07
CA GLU A 128 -1.29 -27.32 -1.66
C GLU A 128 -0.72 -26.05 -0.99
N ARG A 129 0.12 -26.27 0.01
CA ARG A 129 0.97 -25.24 0.62
C ARG A 129 2.33 -25.86 0.90
N GLU A 130 3.40 -25.16 0.53
CA GLU A 130 4.78 -25.63 0.77
C GLU A 130 5.02 -27.06 0.24
N HIS A 131 4.48 -27.36 -0.95
CA HIS A 131 4.57 -28.68 -1.62
C HIS A 131 3.94 -29.84 -0.85
N ARG A 132 3.01 -29.54 0.07
CA ARG A 132 2.19 -30.53 0.76
C ARG A 132 0.73 -30.34 0.40
N ILE A 133 0.06 -31.42 0.02
CA ILE A 133 -1.39 -31.44 -0.14
C ILE A 133 -2.02 -31.30 1.23
N LEU A 134 -2.80 -30.24 1.42
CA LEU A 134 -3.53 -29.97 2.65
C LEU A 134 -4.98 -30.40 2.56
N TRP A 135 -5.61 -30.18 1.39
CA TRP A 135 -6.99 -30.58 1.12
C TRP A 135 -7.12 -31.24 -0.24
N ASN A 136 -8.04 -32.20 -0.33
CA ASN A 136 -8.43 -32.88 -1.55
C ASN A 136 -9.95 -33.13 -1.50
N GLY A 137 -10.64 -32.87 -2.60
CA GLY A 137 -12.08 -33.05 -2.68
C GLY A 137 -12.59 -32.95 -4.11
N THR A 138 -13.91 -32.97 -4.26
CA THR A 138 -14.58 -32.85 -5.56
C THR A 138 -15.66 -31.78 -5.51
N THR A 139 -15.92 -31.12 -6.64
CA THR A 139 -17.00 -30.15 -6.76
C THR A 139 -18.39 -30.78 -6.69
N ASP A 140 -19.35 -30.04 -6.14
CA ASP A 140 -20.76 -30.42 -6.07
C ASP A 140 -21.49 -30.29 -7.44
N GLU A 141 -22.79 -30.54 -7.46
CA GLU A 141 -23.63 -30.44 -8.66
C GLU A 141 -23.63 -29.07 -9.35
N ASN A 142 -23.29 -28.01 -8.60
CA ASN A 142 -23.18 -26.64 -9.10
C ASN A 142 -21.73 -26.26 -9.43
N GLY A 143 -20.80 -27.22 -9.41
CA GLY A 143 -19.39 -26.99 -9.64
C GLY A 143 -18.68 -26.28 -8.49
N LEU A 144 -19.27 -26.24 -7.30
CA LEU A 144 -18.76 -25.54 -6.13
C LEU A 144 -18.02 -26.50 -5.18
N PHE A 145 -16.89 -26.03 -4.65
CA PHE A 145 -16.18 -26.66 -3.54
C PHE A 145 -15.87 -25.59 -2.50
N ILE A 146 -16.29 -25.84 -1.26
CA ILE A 146 -16.15 -24.90 -0.15
C ILE A 146 -15.16 -25.46 0.86
N LEU A 147 -14.17 -24.65 1.24
CA LEU A 147 -13.37 -24.89 2.42
C LEU A 147 -13.77 -23.92 3.52
N HIS A 148 -14.03 -24.46 4.70
CA HIS A 148 -14.29 -23.66 5.89
C HIS A 148 -13.01 -23.46 6.71
N ASP A 149 -12.93 -22.32 7.39
CA ASP A 149 -11.89 -22.02 8.39
C ASP A 149 -10.44 -22.16 7.87
N VAL A 150 -10.16 -21.76 6.62
CA VAL A 150 -8.81 -21.86 6.05
C VAL A 150 -7.86 -20.92 6.80
N PRO A 151 -6.75 -21.43 7.38
CA PRO A 151 -5.81 -20.60 8.13
C PRO A 151 -5.16 -19.51 7.27
N PRO A 152 -4.70 -18.41 7.88
CA PRO A 152 -3.87 -17.41 7.21
C PRO A 152 -2.67 -18.01 6.45
N GLY A 153 -2.55 -17.69 5.17
CA GLY A 153 -1.43 -18.11 4.33
C GLY A 153 -1.64 -17.92 2.84
N PHE A 154 -0.65 -18.37 2.07
CA PHE A 154 -0.68 -18.41 0.61
C PHE A 154 -0.79 -19.86 0.15
N TYR A 155 -1.70 -20.11 -0.78
CA TYR A 155 -2.10 -21.45 -1.18
C TYR A 155 -2.12 -21.58 -2.70
N HIS A 156 -1.83 -22.79 -3.16
CA HIS A 156 -1.91 -23.19 -4.56
C HIS A 156 -3.05 -24.17 -4.74
N ILE A 157 -3.84 -23.99 -5.80
CA ILE A 157 -4.90 -24.90 -6.19
C ILE A 157 -4.53 -25.53 -7.52
N ALA A 158 -4.77 -26.83 -7.62
CA ALA A 158 -4.75 -27.60 -8.85
C ALA A 158 -6.10 -28.29 -9.04
N ILE A 159 -6.68 -28.14 -10.23
CA ILE A 159 -7.90 -28.84 -10.64
C ILE A 159 -7.52 -29.82 -11.73
N ASP A 160 -7.73 -31.11 -11.49
CA ASP A 160 -7.38 -32.12 -12.47
C ASP A 160 -8.28 -32.02 -13.69
N THR A 161 -7.70 -31.94 -14.89
CA THR A 161 -8.45 -31.94 -16.14
C THR A 161 -7.86 -32.94 -17.12
N PRO A 162 -8.58 -33.34 -18.19
CA PRO A 162 -8.09 -34.33 -19.14
C PRO A 162 -6.78 -33.96 -19.87
N ILE A 163 -6.45 -32.67 -19.95
CA ILE A 163 -5.25 -32.20 -20.67
C ILE A 163 -4.09 -32.02 -19.69
N LYS A 164 -4.28 -31.15 -18.69
CA LYS A 164 -3.35 -30.94 -17.57
C LYS A 164 -4.03 -30.15 -16.45
N PRO A 165 -3.52 -30.22 -15.21
CA PRO A 165 -4.16 -29.53 -14.10
C PRO A 165 -4.21 -28.02 -14.34
N LEU A 166 -5.39 -27.41 -14.14
CA LEU A 166 -5.52 -25.96 -14.10
C LEU A 166 -5.02 -25.47 -12.75
N GLN A 167 -4.23 -24.39 -12.75
CA GLN A 167 -3.62 -23.87 -11.54
C GLN A 167 -4.03 -22.41 -11.27
N MET A 168 -4.17 -22.10 -9.99
CA MET A 168 -4.38 -20.74 -9.49
C MET A 168 -3.86 -20.62 -8.06
N PHE A 169 -3.48 -19.41 -7.67
CA PHE A 169 -3.08 -19.09 -6.31
C PHE A 169 -4.11 -18.23 -5.60
N PHE A 170 -4.19 -18.35 -4.28
CA PHE A 170 -4.95 -17.43 -3.44
C PHE A 170 -4.25 -17.20 -2.10
N SER A 171 -4.59 -16.09 -1.45
CA SER A 171 -4.08 -15.75 -0.12
C SER A 171 -5.22 -15.44 0.83
N THR A 172 -5.14 -15.95 2.05
CA THR A 172 -6.02 -15.60 3.18
C THR A 172 -5.33 -14.67 4.20
N ASP A 173 -4.04 -14.39 4.00
CA ASP A 173 -3.24 -13.44 4.79
C ASP A 173 -2.67 -12.34 3.89
N TYR A 174 -2.57 -11.12 4.42
CA TYR A 174 -2.10 -9.94 3.71
C TYR A 174 -0.95 -9.29 4.47
N ARG A 175 0.12 -10.08 4.72
CA ARG A 175 1.27 -9.64 5.51
C ARG A 175 1.86 -8.34 4.98
N GLY A 176 2.10 -7.39 5.89
CA GLY A 176 2.67 -6.09 5.54
C GLY A 176 1.78 -5.26 4.61
N LEU A 177 0.46 -5.49 4.65
CA LEU A 177 -0.53 -4.77 3.85
C LEU A 177 -0.37 -5.02 2.33
N ASN A 178 0.32 -6.11 1.97
CA ASN A 178 0.56 -6.51 0.58
C ASN A 178 -0.60 -7.35 0.05
N TYR A 179 -1.74 -6.71 -0.21
CA TYR A 179 -2.94 -7.35 -0.75
C TYR A 179 -2.71 -7.86 -2.17
N PRO A 180 -3.16 -9.08 -2.51
CA PRO A 180 -3.03 -9.63 -3.85
C PRO A 180 -4.04 -8.99 -4.82
N ILE A 181 -3.79 -9.22 -6.11
CA ILE A 181 -4.80 -9.04 -7.14
C ILE A 181 -5.56 -10.36 -7.35
N GLU A 182 -6.83 -10.25 -7.68
CA GLU A 182 -7.72 -11.36 -7.97
C GLU A 182 -7.99 -11.35 -9.47
N VAL A 183 -7.78 -12.49 -10.15
CA VAL A 183 -8.00 -12.60 -11.60
C VAL A 183 -9.08 -13.64 -11.85
N SER A 184 -10.01 -13.31 -12.74
CA SER A 184 -11.02 -14.24 -13.23
C SER A 184 -11.06 -14.23 -14.75
N ALA A 185 -11.43 -15.37 -15.34
CA ALA A 185 -11.58 -15.54 -16.77
C ALA A 185 -12.95 -16.15 -17.04
N LYS A 186 -13.71 -15.59 -17.98
CA LYS A 186 -14.97 -16.16 -18.44
C LYS A 186 -15.12 -16.07 -19.96
N LEU A 187 -15.89 -16.97 -20.54
CA LEU A 187 -16.23 -16.88 -21.95
C LEU A 187 -17.10 -15.63 -22.20
N TYR A 188 -16.66 -14.77 -23.11
CA TYR A 188 -17.38 -13.55 -23.47
C TYR A 188 -18.13 -13.70 -24.79
N HIS A 189 -17.50 -14.34 -25.77
CA HIS A 189 -18.09 -14.60 -27.07
C HIS A 189 -17.45 -15.83 -27.72
N PHE A 190 -18.25 -16.64 -28.40
CA PHE A 190 -17.80 -17.85 -29.08
C PHE A 190 -18.34 -17.90 -30.51
N SER A 191 -17.47 -17.64 -31.49
CA SER A 191 -17.77 -17.75 -32.91
C SER A 191 -16.53 -18.25 -33.65
N SER A 192 -16.16 -17.69 -34.81
CA SER A 192 -14.94 -18.06 -35.54
C SER A 192 -13.67 -17.86 -34.70
N ASN A 193 -13.68 -16.88 -33.79
CA ASN A 193 -12.70 -16.73 -32.73
C ASN A 193 -13.41 -16.76 -31.36
N VAL A 194 -12.68 -17.24 -30.36
CA VAL A 194 -13.13 -17.28 -28.98
C VAL A 194 -12.62 -16.03 -28.27
N LYS A 195 -13.52 -15.28 -27.65
CA LYS A 195 -13.18 -14.13 -26.81
C LYS A 195 -13.40 -14.49 -25.35
N VAL A 196 -12.34 -14.37 -24.57
CA VAL A 196 -12.35 -14.58 -23.11
C VAL A 196 -12.21 -13.22 -22.45
N LEU A 197 -13.13 -12.91 -21.53
CA LEU A 197 -13.00 -11.74 -20.66
C LEU A 197 -12.09 -12.12 -19.50
N ILE A 198 -10.95 -11.46 -19.42
CA ILE A 198 -10.11 -11.45 -18.23
C ILE A 198 -10.51 -10.23 -17.41
N HIS A 199 -10.88 -10.46 -16.15
CA HIS A 199 -11.21 -9.40 -15.20
C HIS A 199 -10.25 -9.44 -14.02
N VAL A 200 -9.72 -8.27 -13.65
CA VAL A 200 -8.75 -8.13 -12.56
C VAL A 200 -9.24 -7.15 -11.52
N ASP A 201 -9.30 -7.63 -10.28
CA ASP A 201 -9.61 -6.88 -9.07
C ASP A 201 -8.38 -6.80 -8.16
N HIS A 202 -8.38 -5.84 -7.23
CA HIS A 202 -7.59 -5.93 -6.01
C HIS A 202 -8.46 -6.60 -4.95
N ALA A 203 -7.85 -7.31 -4.00
CA ALA A 203 -8.61 -7.91 -2.88
C ALA A 203 -9.53 -6.90 -2.16
N ILE A 204 -9.15 -5.62 -2.16
CA ILE A 204 -9.90 -4.50 -1.59
C ILE A 204 -10.55 -3.60 -2.67
N ASN A 205 -9.75 -2.98 -3.53
CA ASN A 205 -10.19 -2.04 -4.57
C ASN A 205 -10.57 -2.74 -5.88
N LYS A 206 -11.84 -2.69 -6.26
CA LYS A 206 -12.30 -3.34 -7.49
C LYS A 206 -11.84 -2.62 -8.76
N ASN A 207 -11.95 -3.32 -9.89
CA ASN A 207 -11.71 -2.81 -11.24
C ASN A 207 -10.31 -2.20 -11.37
N LEU A 208 -9.28 -3.06 -11.40
CA LEU A 208 -7.91 -2.58 -11.55
C LEU A 208 -7.57 -2.29 -13.00
N SER A 209 -7.39 -1.00 -13.31
CA SER A 209 -6.86 -0.53 -14.58
C SER A 209 -5.35 -0.73 -14.70
N ASP A 210 -4.86 -0.67 -15.95
CA ASP A 210 -3.43 -0.70 -16.30
C ASP A 210 -2.70 -1.96 -15.82
N VAL A 211 -3.41 -3.06 -15.63
CA VAL A 211 -2.81 -4.36 -15.32
C VAL A 211 -2.29 -4.97 -16.61
N LYS A 212 -1.00 -5.27 -16.65
CA LYS A 212 -0.34 -5.89 -17.80
C LYS A 212 -0.78 -7.35 -17.91
N ILE A 213 -1.23 -7.75 -19.09
CA ILE A 213 -1.63 -9.13 -19.37
C ILE A 213 -0.57 -9.80 -20.25
N TYR A 214 -0.19 -11.03 -19.91
CA TYR A 214 0.77 -11.86 -20.64
C TYR A 214 0.21 -13.26 -20.89
N LEU A 215 0.71 -13.92 -21.93
CA LEU A 215 0.53 -15.36 -22.14
C LEU A 215 1.77 -16.11 -21.65
N ASN A 216 1.58 -17.18 -20.91
CA ASN A 216 2.59 -18.12 -20.40
C ASN A 216 3.59 -17.55 -19.37
N LYS A 217 4.21 -16.39 -19.61
CA LYS A 217 5.21 -15.81 -18.70
C LYS A 217 5.24 -14.28 -18.77
N PRO A 218 5.54 -13.58 -17.66
CA PRO A 218 5.65 -12.13 -17.63
C PRO A 218 7.00 -11.65 -18.20
N GLU A 219 7.39 -12.13 -19.37
CA GLU A 219 8.63 -11.76 -20.05
C GLU A 219 8.31 -11.11 -21.40
N GLY A 220 8.99 -10.01 -21.71
CA GLY A 220 8.80 -9.28 -22.96
C GLY A 220 7.62 -8.31 -22.92
N LYS A 221 7.01 -8.06 -24.09
CA LYS A 221 5.92 -7.10 -24.24
C LYS A 221 4.59 -7.73 -23.81
N PRO A 222 3.78 -7.07 -22.95
CA PRO A 222 2.45 -7.55 -22.63
C PRO A 222 1.56 -7.61 -23.88
N ILE A 223 0.60 -8.53 -23.89
CA ILE A 223 -0.38 -8.64 -24.97
C ILE A 223 -1.42 -7.51 -24.92
N GLY A 224 -1.59 -6.90 -23.75
CA GLY A 224 -2.48 -5.77 -23.53
C GLY A 224 -2.56 -5.36 -22.07
N PHE A 225 -3.49 -4.44 -21.80
CA PHE A 225 -3.72 -3.85 -20.48
C PHE A 225 -5.22 -3.91 -20.16
N THR A 226 -5.57 -4.00 -18.88
CA THR A 226 -6.95 -3.84 -18.44
C THR A 226 -7.43 -2.39 -18.60
N ASP A 227 -8.69 -2.22 -18.95
CA ASP A 227 -9.38 -0.93 -18.97
C ASP A 227 -9.74 -0.41 -17.56
N ASP A 228 -10.40 0.74 -17.49
CA ASP A 228 -10.85 1.37 -16.24
C ASP A 228 -11.83 0.52 -15.43
N TYR A 229 -12.43 -0.50 -16.05
CA TYR A 229 -13.33 -1.46 -15.43
C TYR A 229 -12.63 -2.79 -15.08
N GLY A 230 -11.30 -2.82 -15.14
CA GLY A 230 -10.50 -4.01 -14.83
C GLY A 230 -10.56 -5.10 -15.89
N ASN A 231 -11.03 -4.79 -17.11
CA ASN A 231 -11.32 -5.79 -18.14
C ASN A 231 -10.27 -5.81 -19.25
N TYR A 232 -9.96 -7.00 -19.73
CA TYR A 232 -9.21 -7.23 -20.95
C TYR A 232 -9.85 -8.36 -21.76
N ILE A 233 -10.07 -8.14 -23.07
CA ILE A 233 -10.65 -9.15 -23.95
C ILE A 233 -9.53 -9.89 -24.69
N LEU A 234 -9.27 -11.12 -24.28
CA LEU A 234 -8.34 -12.02 -24.94
C LEU A 234 -9.03 -12.73 -26.12
N THR A 235 -8.45 -12.68 -27.31
CA THR A 235 -8.94 -13.40 -28.49
C THR A 235 -8.06 -14.61 -28.77
N LEU A 236 -8.67 -15.80 -28.87
CA LEU A 236 -8.03 -17.09 -29.07
C LEU A 236 -8.71 -17.85 -30.23
N PRO A 237 -7.99 -18.77 -30.90
CA PRO A 237 -8.62 -19.69 -31.84
C PRO A 237 -9.56 -20.69 -31.11
N ILE A 238 -10.53 -21.24 -31.84
CA ILE A 238 -11.33 -22.38 -31.33
C ILE A 238 -10.40 -23.55 -31.05
N ASN A 239 -10.68 -24.30 -29.98
CA ASN A 239 -9.88 -25.47 -29.57
C ASN A 239 -8.40 -25.13 -29.33
N ASN A 240 -8.12 -23.91 -28.84
CA ASN A 240 -6.78 -23.51 -28.38
C ASN A 240 -6.23 -24.44 -27.29
N GLY A 241 -7.12 -25.17 -26.60
CA GLY A 241 -6.76 -26.07 -25.51
C GLY A 241 -6.41 -25.27 -24.27
N PHE A 242 -5.38 -25.71 -23.56
CA PHE A 242 -4.94 -25.06 -22.33
C PHE A 242 -4.33 -23.68 -22.60
N THR A 243 -4.73 -22.70 -21.79
CA THR A 243 -4.22 -21.33 -21.84
C THR A 243 -3.78 -20.87 -20.45
N HIS A 244 -2.57 -20.35 -20.35
CA HIS A 244 -2.03 -19.71 -19.14
C HIS A 244 -1.95 -18.21 -19.33
N VAL A 245 -2.61 -17.45 -18.47
CA VAL A 245 -2.55 -15.99 -18.44
C VAL A 245 -1.88 -15.54 -17.15
N VAL A 246 -1.00 -14.55 -17.29
CA VAL A 246 -0.35 -13.86 -16.17
C VAL A 246 -0.79 -12.41 -16.16
N ALA A 247 -1.39 -11.96 -15.06
CA ALA A 247 -1.71 -10.58 -14.81
C ALA A 247 -0.66 -9.96 -13.89
N VAL A 248 -0.12 -8.80 -14.26
CA VAL A 248 0.91 -8.09 -13.52
C VAL A 248 0.49 -6.64 -13.28
N LYS A 249 0.19 -6.28 -12.03
CA LYS A 249 0.08 -4.89 -11.61
C LYS A 249 1.43 -4.41 -11.14
N GLU A 250 2.05 -3.53 -11.93
CA GLU A 250 3.27 -2.85 -11.50
C GLU A 250 2.96 -1.87 -10.37
N THR A 251 3.92 -1.73 -9.47
CA THR A 251 3.84 -0.89 -8.29
C THR A 251 5.06 0.00 -8.23
N LEU A 252 4.98 1.09 -7.47
CA LEU A 252 6.14 1.94 -7.19
C LEU A 252 7.09 1.31 -6.16
N GLY A 253 6.76 0.14 -5.61
CA GLY A 253 7.55 -0.50 -4.57
C GLY A 253 7.44 0.18 -3.20
N LEU A 254 6.58 1.19 -3.05
CA LEU A 254 6.50 2.01 -1.84
C LEU A 254 5.87 1.24 -0.69
N ILE A 255 6.43 1.40 0.50
CA ILE A 255 5.87 0.86 1.74
C ILE A 255 5.27 2.04 2.51
N PRO A 256 3.99 1.97 2.95
CA PRO A 256 3.40 3.02 3.76
C PRO A 256 4.26 3.35 4.98
N PRO A 257 4.58 4.63 5.23
CA PRO A 257 5.29 5.04 6.44
C PRO A 257 4.52 4.70 7.72
N VAL A 258 5.22 4.67 8.85
CA VAL A 258 4.59 4.57 10.18
C VAL A 258 3.63 5.74 10.39
N GLY A 259 2.51 5.53 11.08
CA GLY A 259 1.48 6.58 11.21
C GLY A 259 0.67 6.83 9.94
N SER A 260 0.72 5.94 8.94
CA SER A 260 -0.24 5.97 7.84
C SER A 260 -1.60 5.43 8.29
N GLY A 261 -2.67 6.14 7.90
CA GLY A 261 -4.05 5.70 8.04
C GLY A 261 -4.60 5.19 6.71
N ILE A 262 -5.60 4.31 6.78
CA ILE A 262 -6.39 3.92 5.62
C ILE A 262 -7.50 4.95 5.46
N VAL A 263 -7.61 5.52 4.28
CA VAL A 263 -8.62 6.52 3.91
C VAL A 263 -9.34 6.06 2.65
N GLU A 264 -10.54 6.59 2.44
CA GLU A 264 -11.27 6.44 1.20
C GLU A 264 -11.09 7.70 0.34
N VAL A 265 -10.68 7.51 -0.90
CA VAL A 265 -10.47 8.58 -1.90
C VAL A 265 -11.16 8.14 -3.18
N ASN A 266 -12.21 8.86 -3.58
CA ASN A 266 -13.00 8.55 -4.79
C ASN A 266 -13.49 7.09 -4.82
N ASP A 267 -14.15 6.64 -3.75
CA ASP A 267 -14.68 5.27 -3.58
C ASP A 267 -13.62 4.15 -3.66
N ARG A 268 -12.34 4.48 -3.46
CA ARG A 268 -11.22 3.55 -3.39
C ARG A 268 -10.45 3.75 -2.11
N TYR A 269 -9.97 2.67 -1.52
CA TYR A 269 -9.13 2.74 -0.34
C TYR A 269 -7.69 3.08 -0.73
N ALA A 270 -7.05 3.93 0.08
CA ALA A 270 -5.65 4.31 -0.04
C ALA A 270 -5.02 4.47 1.34
N PHE A 271 -3.69 4.42 1.40
CA PHE A 271 -2.94 4.91 2.56
C PHE A 271 -2.72 6.41 2.43
N ALA A 272 -2.93 7.15 3.51
CA ALA A 272 -2.56 8.55 3.62
C ALA A 272 -1.86 8.80 4.94
N ASN A 273 -1.14 9.91 5.04
CA ASN A 273 -0.60 10.35 6.31
C ASN A 273 -1.76 10.59 7.28
N HIS A 274 -1.70 10.03 8.49
CA HIS A 274 -2.68 10.32 9.54
C HIS A 274 -2.64 11.81 9.93
N TRP A 275 -1.51 12.48 9.72
CA TRP A 275 -1.31 13.88 10.03
C TRP A 275 -1.33 14.76 8.76
N PRO A 276 -1.76 16.03 8.88
CA PRO A 276 -1.78 16.96 7.75
C PRO A 276 -0.40 17.11 7.08
N PRO A 277 -0.35 17.29 5.75
CA PRO A 277 0.91 17.27 5.00
C PRO A 277 1.80 18.50 5.25
N GLY A 278 1.29 19.53 5.95
CA GLY A 278 2.00 20.80 6.16
C GLY A 278 3.38 20.64 6.80
N TYR A 279 3.51 19.75 7.79
CA TYR A 279 4.80 19.48 8.43
C TYR A 279 5.78 18.76 7.49
N CYS A 280 5.29 17.77 6.73
CA CYS A 280 6.09 17.09 5.71
C CYS A 280 6.64 18.09 4.67
N TYR A 281 5.81 19.01 4.18
CA TYR A 281 6.26 20.05 3.24
C TYR A 281 7.30 20.99 3.83
N LEU A 282 7.19 21.33 5.11
CA LEU A 282 8.18 22.16 5.81
C LEU A 282 9.54 21.46 5.95
N ILE A 283 9.53 20.14 6.12
CA ILE A 283 10.73 19.30 6.27
C ILE A 283 11.54 19.23 4.96
N ILE A 284 10.87 19.09 3.80
CA ILE A 284 11.52 18.85 2.49
C ILE A 284 12.72 19.76 2.22
N PRO A 285 12.63 21.11 2.26
CA PRO A 285 13.77 21.98 1.95
C PRO A 285 14.93 21.81 2.94
N LEU A 286 14.64 21.58 4.22
CA LEU A 286 15.67 21.35 5.24
C LEU A 286 16.34 19.99 5.07
N TRP A 287 15.57 18.98 4.68
CA TRP A 287 16.08 17.64 4.39
C TRP A 287 17.01 17.64 3.17
N ILE A 288 16.56 18.22 2.05
CA ILE A 288 17.35 18.31 0.80
C ILE A 288 18.67 19.06 1.02
N THR A 289 18.64 20.13 1.81
CA THR A 289 19.83 20.93 2.12
C THR A 289 20.69 20.34 3.24
N LYS A 290 20.29 19.18 3.80
CA LYS A 290 20.93 18.56 4.98
C LYS A 290 21.03 19.51 6.17
N THR A 291 20.05 20.42 6.31
CA THR A 291 19.92 21.38 7.42
C THR A 291 18.80 21.00 8.39
N ILE A 292 18.30 19.76 8.31
CA ILE A 292 17.15 19.29 9.11
C ILE A 292 17.31 19.46 10.61
N TYR A 293 18.54 19.38 11.12
CA TYR A 293 18.85 19.61 12.53
C TYR A 293 18.59 21.06 12.99
N TYR A 294 18.38 22.01 12.06
CA TYR A 294 17.91 23.36 12.34
C TYR A 294 16.38 23.48 12.39
N LEU A 295 15.60 22.45 12.05
CA LEU A 295 14.14 22.50 12.09
C LEU A 295 13.62 22.90 13.49
N PRO A 296 14.09 22.33 14.62
CA PRO A 296 13.65 22.76 15.95
C PRO A 296 13.94 24.24 16.23
N ILE A 297 15.07 24.74 15.73
CA ILE A 297 15.48 26.14 15.88
C ILE A 297 14.54 27.05 15.09
N LEU A 298 14.21 26.66 13.86
CA LEU A 298 13.26 27.38 13.01
C LEU A 298 11.87 27.41 13.65
N LEU A 299 11.36 26.28 14.15
CA LEU A 299 10.07 26.21 14.82
C LEU A 299 10.03 27.05 16.09
N ASN A 300 11.09 27.00 16.91
CA ASN A 300 11.22 27.86 18.07
C ASN A 300 11.20 29.35 17.67
N PHE A 301 11.95 29.73 16.63
CA PHE A 301 11.95 31.10 16.13
C PHE A 301 10.55 31.54 15.70
N ILE A 302 9.83 30.71 14.94
CA ILE A 302 8.45 31.00 14.50
C ILE A 302 7.53 31.18 15.70
N ALA A 303 7.58 30.31 16.70
CA ALA A 303 6.75 30.41 17.91
C ALA A 303 7.05 31.70 18.69
N VAL A 304 8.33 31.98 18.96
CA VAL A 304 8.78 33.17 19.69
C VAL A 304 8.38 34.45 18.95
N ALA A 305 8.56 34.49 17.63
CA ALA A 305 8.18 35.62 16.80
C ALA A 305 6.66 35.82 16.78
N SER A 306 5.88 34.74 16.65
CA SER A 306 4.41 34.78 16.65
C SER A 306 3.88 35.30 17.98
N VAL A 307 4.38 34.77 19.11
CA VAL A 307 4.04 35.24 20.45
C VAL A 307 4.43 36.70 20.65
N TYR A 308 5.63 37.10 20.19
CA TYR A 308 6.06 38.50 20.29
C TYR A 308 5.11 39.42 19.54
N LEU A 309 4.82 39.12 18.27
CA LEU A 309 3.98 39.95 17.41
C LEU A 309 2.55 40.05 17.94
N LEU A 310 1.98 38.92 18.38
CA LEU A 310 0.63 38.87 18.94
C LEU A 310 0.56 39.62 20.28
N ALA A 311 1.48 39.36 21.21
CA ALA A 311 1.50 40.03 22.49
C ALA A 311 1.84 41.52 22.36
N ARG A 312 2.65 41.92 21.37
CA ARG A 312 2.92 43.33 21.08
C ARG A 312 1.70 44.06 20.54
N LYS A 313 0.84 43.35 19.81
CA LYS A 313 -0.44 43.88 19.32
C LYS A 313 -1.48 44.02 20.44
N LEU A 314 -1.50 43.10 21.40
CA LEU A 314 -2.53 43.02 22.44
C LEU A 314 -2.13 43.70 23.77
N TYR A 315 -0.82 43.82 24.05
CA TYR A 315 -0.29 44.23 25.33
C TYR A 315 0.92 45.18 25.21
N THR A 316 1.56 45.49 26.34
CA THR A 316 2.76 46.32 26.37
C THR A 316 3.99 45.58 25.84
N GLU A 317 5.01 46.32 25.40
CA GLU A 317 6.29 45.76 24.94
C GLU A 317 6.94 44.85 25.98
N ARG A 318 6.81 45.21 27.25
CA ARG A 318 7.36 44.45 28.37
C ARG A 318 6.69 43.09 28.51
N ILE A 319 5.36 43.05 28.37
CA ILE A 319 4.60 41.80 28.39
C ILE A 319 4.98 40.95 27.19
N ALA A 320 5.01 41.54 25.99
CA ALA A 320 5.40 40.82 24.77
C ALA A 320 6.77 40.16 24.89
N LEU A 321 7.75 40.87 25.47
CA LEU A 321 9.08 40.35 25.66
C LEU A 321 9.15 39.21 26.70
N ILE A 322 8.46 39.38 27.83
CA ILE A 322 8.42 38.34 28.88
C ILE A 322 7.75 37.09 28.31
N SER A 323 6.64 37.23 27.59
CA SER A 323 5.96 36.11 26.92
C SER A 323 6.87 35.40 25.93
N SER A 324 7.59 36.14 25.08
CA SER A 324 8.55 35.55 24.13
C SER A 324 9.70 34.80 24.80
N ILE A 325 10.23 35.32 25.92
CA ILE A 325 11.27 34.64 26.71
C ILE A 325 10.71 33.33 27.28
N ILE A 326 9.54 33.38 27.92
CA ILE A 326 8.90 32.19 28.48
C ILE A 326 8.65 31.16 27.39
N THR A 327 8.06 31.56 26.26
CA THR A 327 7.84 30.67 25.10
C THR A 327 9.15 30.05 24.63
N SER A 328 10.24 30.81 24.50
CA SER A 328 11.52 30.25 24.07
C SER A 328 12.07 29.23 25.07
N PHE A 329 11.98 29.49 26.38
CA PHE A 329 12.49 28.55 27.38
C PHE A 329 11.61 27.30 27.48
N SER A 330 10.29 27.47 27.38
CA SER A 330 9.34 26.37 27.37
C SER A 330 9.50 25.50 26.12
N SER A 331 9.58 26.09 24.93
CA SER A 331 9.77 25.35 23.68
C SER A 331 11.08 24.55 23.71
N LEU A 332 12.19 25.14 24.18
CA LEU A 332 13.47 24.45 24.34
C LEU A 332 13.42 23.36 25.39
N GLY A 333 12.79 23.62 26.54
CA GLY A 333 12.62 22.63 27.59
C GLY A 333 11.85 21.42 27.08
N ILE A 334 10.80 21.65 26.28
CA ILE A 334 10.02 20.56 25.70
C ILE A 334 10.79 19.88 24.56
N LEU A 335 11.56 20.60 23.74
CA LEU A 335 12.48 19.99 22.77
C LEU A 335 13.52 19.08 23.42
N ILE A 336 13.99 19.41 24.63
CA ILE A 336 14.93 18.60 25.41
C ILE A 336 14.23 17.40 26.06
N LEU A 337 13.04 17.61 26.65
CA LEU A 337 12.26 16.55 27.30
C LEU A 337 11.76 15.51 26.29
N TYR A 338 11.37 15.97 25.10
CA TYR A 338 10.88 15.16 24.00
C TYR A 338 11.89 15.08 22.87
N SER A 339 13.20 15.09 23.19
CA SER A 339 14.36 15.06 22.27
C SER A 339 14.46 13.79 21.40
N ARG A 340 13.32 13.16 21.15
CA ARG A 340 13.05 11.96 20.39
C ARG A 340 11.62 12.10 19.84
N GLY A 341 11.40 13.12 19.01
CA GLY A 341 10.32 13.22 18.01
C GLY A 341 8.90 13.64 18.40
N MET A 342 8.62 14.10 19.62
CA MET A 342 7.33 14.74 19.93
C MET A 342 7.38 16.29 19.86
N ALA A 343 8.43 16.83 19.22
CA ALA A 343 8.68 18.27 19.07
C ALA A 343 7.52 19.04 18.40
N ASP A 344 6.67 18.33 17.65
CA ASP A 344 5.56 18.88 16.88
C ASP A 344 4.46 19.43 17.81
N TYR A 345 4.12 18.70 18.88
CA TYR A 345 3.14 19.16 19.88
C TYR A 345 3.73 20.18 20.85
N ALA A 346 5.02 20.06 21.12
CA ALA A 346 5.78 20.92 22.03
C ALA A 346 5.84 22.39 21.61
N SER A 347 6.03 22.61 20.31
CA SER A 347 6.25 23.94 19.74
C SER A 347 4.94 24.55 19.23
N MET A 348 3.98 23.74 18.80
CA MET A 348 2.63 24.20 18.42
C MET A 348 1.71 24.50 19.61
N SER A 349 1.89 23.86 20.77
CA SER A 349 1.05 24.14 21.96
C SER A 349 1.24 25.56 22.55
N PHE A 350 2.21 26.32 22.06
CA PHE A 350 2.48 27.71 22.47
C PHE A 350 2.30 28.76 21.35
N ALA A 351 1.89 28.34 20.14
CA ALA A 351 1.45 29.23 19.06
C ALA A 351 -0.08 29.30 19.07
#